data_AF-X1S177-F1
#
_entry.id   AF-X1S177-F1
#
_cell.length_a   1.000
_cell.length_b   1.000
_cell.length_c   1.000
_cell.angle_alpha   90.00
_cell.angle_beta   90.00
_cell.angle_gamma   90.00
#
_symmetry.space_group_name_H-M   'P 1'
#
loop_
_entity.id
_entity.type
_entity.pdbx_description
1 polymer ?
#
loop_
_entity_poly.entity_id
_entity_poly.type
_entity_poly.pdbx_seq_one_letter_code
_entity_poly.pdbx_strand_id
1 'polypeptide(L)'
;EIINAWLRLDFNILKDKGMMRNYKQDYRGSSHYHNAVKDIQAVFNNQLLKISTPLNDRATEISLPDVLSGLDKIDFNDCYYHHLAKLDNLLIVTNDKDFAELDTGISILTANQKLLNAN
;
A
#
# COMPACT_ATOMS: atom_id res chain seq x y z
N GLU A 1 1.52 -2.18 1.38
CA GLU A 1 2.21 -0.93 0.97
C GLU A 1 2.76 -0.03 2.09
N ILE A 2 1.97 0.61 2.96
CA ILE A 2 2.47 1.70 3.85
C ILE A 2 3.61 1.30 4.82
N ILE A 3 3.51 0.15 5.49
CA ILE A 3 4.52 -0.31 6.45
C ILE A 3 5.85 -0.60 5.72
N ASN A 4 5.77 -1.25 4.56
CA ASN A 4 6.94 -1.55 3.74
C ASN A 4 7.61 -0.27 3.25
N ALA A 5 6.83 0.70 2.76
CA ALA A 5 7.34 1.99 2.30
C ALA A 5 8.06 2.74 3.44
N TRP A 6 7.47 2.80 4.63
CA TRP A 6 8.10 3.43 5.79
C TRP A 6 9.42 2.74 6.17
N LEU A 7 9.41 1.41 6.34
CA LEU A 7 10.62 0.67 6.72
C LEU A 7 11.72 0.80 5.66
N ARG A 8 11.36 0.89 4.38
CA ARG A 8 12.30 1.14 3.27
C ARG A 8 12.87 2.54 3.31
N LEU A 9 12.05 3.55 3.63
CA LEU A 9 12.50 4.93 3.80
C LEU A 9 13.52 5.02 4.93
N ASP A 10 13.22 4.47 6.11
CA ASP A 10 14.13 4.48 7.25
C ASP A 10 15.46 3.78 6.92
N PHE A 11 15.40 2.61 6.29
CA PHE A 11 16.59 1.92 5.80
C PHE A 11 17.41 2.78 4.83
N ASN A 12 16.76 3.43 3.85
CA ASN A 12 17.46 4.24 2.86
C ASN A 12 18.19 5.42 3.53
N ILE A 13 17.58 6.07 4.53
CA ILE A 13 18.23 7.13 5.31
C ILE A 13 19.48 6.61 6.02
N LEU A 14 19.41 5.42 6.64
CA LEU A 14 20.57 4.81 7.32
C LEU A 14 21.65 4.35 6.34
N LYS A 15 21.24 3.86 5.17
CA LYS A 15 22.14 3.47 4.08
C LYS A 15 22.90 4.67 3.54
N ASP A 16 22.24 5.81 3.34
CA ASP A 16 22.85 7.04 2.84
C ASP A 16 23.86 7.62 3.84
N LYS A 17 23.66 7.36 5.14
CA LYS A 17 24.63 7.66 6.21
C LYS A 17 25.79 6.66 6.29
N GLY A 18 25.81 5.64 5.44
CA GLY A 18 26.82 4.59 5.43
C GLY A 18 26.72 3.59 6.60
N MET A 19 25.62 3.61 7.36
CA MET A 19 25.45 2.77 8.56
C MET A 19 25.06 1.32 8.21
N MET A 20 24.40 1.11 7.08
CA MET A 20 23.87 -0.18 6.65
C MET A 20 23.95 -0.32 5.14
N ARG A 21 24.06 -1.54 4.61
CA ARG A 21 24.15 -1.78 3.16
C ARG A 21 23.01 -2.66 2.65
N ASN A 22 22.63 -3.67 3.44
CA ASN A 22 21.66 -4.68 3.06
C ASN A 22 20.43 -4.60 3.95
N TYR A 23 19.26 -4.37 3.34
CA TYR A 23 17.99 -4.27 4.07
C TYR A 23 17.69 -5.52 4.93
N LYS A 24 17.86 -6.70 4.35
CA LYS A 24 17.50 -7.96 5.03
C LYS A 24 18.52 -8.37 6.10
N GLN A 25 19.80 -8.21 5.81
CA GLN A 25 20.88 -8.71 6.67
C GLN A 25 21.24 -7.72 7.77
N ASP A 26 21.41 -6.44 7.41
CA ASP A 26 21.93 -5.43 8.33
C ASP A 26 20.80 -4.74 9.07
N TYR A 27 19.73 -4.38 8.36
CA TYR A 27 18.66 -3.54 8.93
C TYR A 27 17.61 -4.35 9.68
N ARG A 28 17.03 -5.40 9.08
CA ARG A 28 15.91 -6.15 9.69
C ARG A 28 16.24 -6.76 11.06
N GLY A 29 17.51 -7.12 11.30
CA GLY A 29 18.00 -7.64 12.58
C GLY A 29 18.43 -6.56 13.58
N SER A 30 18.46 -5.29 13.18
CA SER A 30 19.00 -4.19 13.99
C SER A 30 17.99 -3.63 14.99
N SER A 31 18.48 -2.94 16.01
CA SER A 31 17.65 -2.15 16.93
C SER A 31 16.89 -1.03 16.22
N HIS A 32 17.44 -0.45 15.15
CA HIS A 32 16.77 0.57 14.34
C HIS A 32 15.46 0.07 13.76
N TYR A 33 15.47 -1.10 13.10
CA TYR A 33 14.26 -1.71 12.56
C TYR A 33 13.20 -1.95 13.65
N HIS A 34 13.60 -2.51 14.78
CA HIS A 34 12.66 -2.81 15.87
C HIS A 34 12.08 -1.54 16.50
N ASN A 35 12.83 -0.45 16.55
CA ASN A 35 12.33 0.85 16.97
C ASN A 35 11.35 1.43 15.94
N ALA A 36 11.69 1.40 14.65
CA ALA A 36 10.79 1.83 13.58
C ALA A 36 9.46 1.03 13.60
N VAL A 37 9.50 -0.28 13.86
CA VAL A 37 8.29 -1.10 14.02
C VAL A 37 7.45 -0.64 15.22
N LYS A 38 8.06 -0.32 16.35
CA LYS A 38 7.34 0.21 17.53
C LYS A 38 6.69 1.56 17.22
N ASP A 39 7.39 2.43 16.51
CA ASP A 39 6.86 3.74 16.10
C ASP A 39 5.65 3.57 15.16
N ILE A 40 5.77 2.67 14.17
CA ILE A 40 4.66 2.31 13.27
C ILE A 40 3.47 1.79 14.08
N GLN A 41 3.69 0.84 15.00
CA GLN A 41 2.62 0.32 15.85
C GLN A 41 1.95 1.41 16.68
N ALA A 42 2.74 2.32 17.25
CA ALA A 42 2.21 3.44 18.03
C ALA A 42 1.35 4.38 17.17
N VAL A 43 1.76 4.69 15.94
CA VAL A 43 0.96 5.52 15.02
C VAL A 43 -0.34 4.82 14.64
N PHE A 44 -0.30 3.53 14.30
CA PHE A 44 -1.50 2.78 13.94
C PHE A 44 -2.50 2.74 15.11
N ASN A 45 -2.05 2.33 16.29
CA ASN A 45 -2.93 2.15 17.45
C ASN A 45 -3.45 3.47 18.02
N ASN A 46 -2.61 4.51 18.05
CA ASN A 46 -2.95 5.74 18.76
C ASN A 46 -3.51 6.85 17.87
N GLN A 47 -3.41 6.71 16.54
CA GLN A 47 -3.82 7.75 15.59
C GLN A 47 -4.74 7.16 14.50
N LEU A 48 -4.22 6.26 13.65
CA LEU A 48 -4.96 5.80 12.47
C LEU A 48 -6.23 5.05 12.83
N LEU A 49 -6.14 4.04 13.70
CA LEU A 49 -7.30 3.23 14.11
C LEU A 49 -8.32 3.99 14.97
N LYS A 50 -8.00 5.22 15.42
CA LYS A 50 -8.97 6.08 16.11
C LYS A 50 -9.86 6.85 15.13
N ILE A 51 -9.42 7.01 13.89
CA ILE A 51 -10.14 7.77 12.84
C ILE A 51 -10.55 6.89 11.65
N SER A 52 -10.22 5.60 11.68
CA SER A 52 -10.56 4.64 10.63
C SER A 52 -11.21 3.40 11.22
N THR A 53 -11.95 2.68 10.38
CA THR A 53 -12.50 1.37 10.72
C THR A 53 -11.82 0.32 9.85
N PRO A 54 -11.27 -0.77 10.44
CA PRO A 54 -10.74 -1.87 9.66
C PRO A 54 -11.82 -2.47 8.75
N LEU A 55 -11.44 -2.75 7.51
CA LEU A 55 -12.31 -3.38 6.52
C LEU A 55 -12.07 -4.90 6.50
N ASN A 56 -13.15 -5.68 6.39
CA ASN A 56 -13.05 -7.10 6.10
C ASN A 56 -12.61 -7.27 4.64
N ASP A 57 -11.58 -8.07 4.37
CA ASP A 57 -11.03 -8.25 3.02
C ASP A 57 -11.97 -9.02 2.07
N ARG A 58 -13.06 -9.62 2.59
CA ARG A 58 -14.06 -10.39 1.85
C ARG A 58 -13.41 -11.39 0.89
N ALA A 59 -12.31 -12.03 1.32
CA ALA A 59 -11.53 -12.92 0.48
C ALA A 59 -12.33 -14.12 -0.08
N THR A 60 -13.44 -14.50 0.57
CA THR A 60 -14.36 -15.55 0.10
C THR A 60 -15.34 -15.07 -0.98
N GLU A 61 -15.49 -13.76 -1.15
CA GLU A 61 -16.46 -13.11 -2.05
C GLU A 61 -15.77 -12.43 -3.22
N ILE A 62 -14.50 -12.05 -3.07
CA ILE A 62 -13.70 -11.49 -4.14
C ILE A 62 -13.43 -12.52 -5.23
N SER A 63 -13.64 -12.12 -6.48
CA SER A 63 -13.36 -12.97 -7.64
C SER A 63 -11.86 -13.03 -7.91
N LEU A 64 -11.19 -14.07 -7.38
CA LEU A 64 -9.77 -14.31 -7.67
C LEU A 64 -9.48 -14.42 -9.17
N PRO A 65 -10.30 -15.07 -10.02
CA PRO A 65 -10.08 -15.07 -11.46
C PRO A 65 -9.99 -13.65 -12.04
N ASP A 66 -10.83 -12.73 -11.58
CA ASP A 66 -10.82 -11.35 -12.07
C ASP A 66 -9.57 -10.61 -11.56
N VAL A 67 -9.21 -10.77 -10.27
CA VAL A 67 -7.97 -10.22 -9.70
C VAL A 67 -6.75 -10.70 -10.46
N LEU A 68 -6.68 -11.99 -10.80
CA LEU A 68 -5.56 -12.58 -11.52
C LEU A 68 -5.49 -12.13 -12.98
N SER A 69 -6.63 -11.74 -13.57
CA SER A 69 -6.69 -11.32 -14.98
C SER A 69 -5.99 -9.97 -15.26
N GLY A 70 -5.75 -9.15 -14.23
CA GLY A 70 -5.07 -7.85 -14.36
C GLY A 70 -3.57 -7.87 -14.05
N LEU A 71 -3.00 -9.03 -13.71
CA LEU A 71 -1.61 -9.15 -13.24
C LEU A 71 -0.54 -8.83 -14.30
N ASP A 72 -0.91 -8.79 -15.58
CA ASP A 72 -0.03 -8.36 -16.66
C ASP A 72 0.13 -6.83 -16.73
N LYS A 73 -0.77 -6.09 -16.06
CA LYS A 73 -0.81 -4.62 -16.06
C LYS A 73 -0.29 -4.01 -14.78
N ILE A 74 -0.70 -4.56 -13.64
CA ILE A 74 -0.41 -4.01 -12.32
C ILE A 74 -0.10 -5.11 -11.31
N ASP A 75 0.32 -4.75 -10.11
CA ASP A 75 0.62 -5.73 -9.07
C ASP A 75 -0.64 -6.40 -8.48
N PHE A 76 -0.43 -7.55 -7.84
CA PHE A 76 -1.54 -8.31 -7.24
C PHE A 76 -2.30 -7.53 -6.16
N ASN A 77 -1.60 -6.76 -5.33
CA ASN A 77 -2.24 -6.04 -4.23
C ASN A 77 -3.15 -4.94 -4.79
N ASP A 78 -2.73 -4.25 -5.82
CA ASP A 78 -3.50 -3.19 -6.47
C ASP A 78 -4.72 -3.76 -7.20
N CYS A 79 -4.58 -4.88 -7.92
CA CYS A 79 -5.73 -5.63 -8.47
C CYS A 79 -6.71 -6.00 -7.36
N TYR A 80 -6.20 -6.56 -6.26
CA TYR A 80 -7.03 -7.00 -5.14
C TYR A 80 -7.79 -5.83 -4.50
N TYR A 81 -7.11 -4.71 -4.24
CA TYR A 81 -7.73 -3.53 -3.64
C TYR A 81 -8.75 -2.88 -4.57
N HIS A 82 -8.53 -2.88 -5.89
CA HIS A 82 -9.52 -2.42 -6.86
C HIS A 82 -10.80 -3.25 -6.80
N HIS A 83 -10.69 -4.59 -6.83
CA HIS A 83 -11.86 -5.46 -6.74
C HIS A 83 -12.58 -5.37 -5.40
N LEU A 84 -11.84 -5.25 -4.29
CA LEU A 84 -12.43 -5.02 -2.97
C LEU A 84 -13.17 -3.67 -2.92
N ALA A 85 -12.58 -2.61 -3.48
CA ALA A 85 -13.20 -1.29 -3.53
C ALA A 85 -14.48 -1.30 -4.38
N LYS A 86 -14.54 -2.07 -5.47
CA LYS A 86 -15.79 -2.25 -6.23
C LYS A 86 -16.88 -2.92 -5.41
N LEU A 87 -16.54 -3.99 -4.68
CA LEU A 87 -17.51 -4.77 -3.89
C LEU A 87 -18.20 -3.93 -2.81
N ASP A 88 -17.46 -3.02 -2.21
CA ASP A 88 -17.93 -2.18 -1.10
C ASP A 88 -18.22 -0.72 -1.53
N ASN A 89 -18.17 -0.43 -2.84
CA ASN A 89 -18.34 0.91 -3.42
C ASN A 89 -17.47 1.98 -2.73
N LEU A 90 -16.20 1.65 -2.54
CA LEU A 90 -15.22 2.48 -1.84
C LEU A 90 -14.47 3.40 -2.80
N LEU A 91 -14.03 4.52 -2.23
CA LEU A 91 -13.06 5.43 -2.83
C LEU A 91 -11.64 4.95 -2.53
N ILE A 92 -10.81 4.79 -3.55
CA ILE A 92 -9.37 4.55 -3.36
C ILE A 92 -8.62 5.88 -3.31
N VAL A 93 -7.82 6.08 -2.27
CA VAL A 93 -6.90 7.21 -2.17
C VAL A 93 -5.52 6.76 -2.62
N THR A 94 -5.10 7.14 -3.82
CA THR A 94 -3.79 6.76 -4.37
C THR A 94 -3.25 7.79 -5.34
N ASN A 95 -1.92 7.88 -5.42
CA ASN A 95 -1.24 8.60 -6.49
C ASN A 95 -0.61 7.64 -7.50
N ASP A 96 -0.82 6.34 -7.33
CA ASP A 96 -0.25 5.33 -8.22
C ASP A 96 -0.99 5.33 -9.56
N LYS A 97 -0.24 5.66 -10.60
CA LYS A 97 -0.76 5.77 -11.97
C LYS A 97 -1.23 4.43 -12.52
N ASP A 98 -0.73 3.32 -11.97
CA ASP A 98 -1.00 1.99 -12.48
C ASP A 98 -2.50 1.64 -12.34
N PHE A 99 -3.21 2.28 -11.40
CA PHE A 99 -4.67 2.20 -11.30
C PHE A 99 -5.44 2.71 -12.53
N ALA A 100 -4.82 3.50 -13.43
CA ALA A 100 -5.44 3.86 -14.71
C ALA A 100 -5.50 2.71 -15.72
N GLU A 101 -4.74 1.63 -15.51
CA GLU A 101 -4.72 0.47 -16.40
C GLU A 101 -5.90 -0.49 -16.15
N LEU A 102 -6.60 -0.29 -15.03
CA LEU A 102 -7.82 -0.99 -14.67
C LEU A 102 -9.06 -0.23 -15.14
N ASP A 103 -10.18 -0.92 -15.19
CA ASP A 103 -11.45 -0.28 -15.57
C ASP A 103 -11.91 0.79 -14.56
N THR A 104 -12.78 1.68 -15.04
CA THR A 104 -13.25 2.89 -14.33
C THR A 104 -14.33 2.63 -13.28
N GLY A 105 -14.49 1.38 -12.82
CA GLY A 105 -15.57 1.00 -11.91
C GLY A 105 -15.38 1.43 -10.45
N ILE A 106 -14.30 2.16 -10.13
CA ILE A 106 -14.01 2.69 -8.80
C ILE A 106 -13.76 4.19 -8.86
N SER A 107 -14.08 4.88 -7.77
CA SER A 107 -13.71 6.29 -7.62
C SER A 107 -12.31 6.39 -7.03
N ILE A 108 -11.46 7.22 -7.64
CA ILE A 108 -10.09 7.45 -7.17
C ILE A 108 -9.94 8.91 -6.73
N LEU A 109 -9.46 9.11 -5.50
CA LEU A 109 -8.99 10.41 -5.02
C LEU A 109 -7.48 10.48 -5.15
N THR A 110 -7.01 11.42 -5.95
CA THR A 110 -5.60 11.53 -6.32
C THR A 110 -5.17 12.97 -6.54
N ALA A 111 -3.87 13.23 -6.32
CA ALA A 111 -3.19 14.44 -6.75
C ALA A 111 -2.39 14.23 -8.05
N ASN A 112 -2.36 13.01 -8.59
CA ASN A 112 -1.63 12.67 -9.81
C ASN A 112 -2.41 13.11 -11.06
N GLN A 113 -1.87 14.10 -11.77
CA GLN A 113 -2.49 14.67 -12.97
C GLN A 113 -2.73 13.65 -14.09
N LYS A 114 -1.92 12.58 -14.18
CA LYS A 114 -2.12 11.54 -15.20
C LYS A 114 -3.40 10.75 -14.97
N LEU A 115 -3.75 10.48 -13.71
CA LEU A 115 -5.01 9.81 -13.34
C LEU A 115 -6.22 10.73 -13.51
N LEU A 116 -6.06 12.03 -13.26
CA LEU A 116 -7.15 13.01 -13.41
C LEU A 116 -7.56 13.20 -14.88
N ASN A 117 -6.59 13.09 -15.79
CA ASN A 117 -6.79 13.26 -17.23
C ASN A 117 -7.07 11.96 -18.00
N ALA A 118 -7.19 10.82 -17.28
CA ALA A 118 -7.48 9.51 -17.87
C ALA A 118 -8.99 9.26 -18.09
N ASN A 119 -9.84 10.28 -17.86
CA ASN A 119 -11.28 10.25 -18.11
C ASN A 119 -11.65 10.80 -19.49
#